data_AF-A0A0P9XZ13-F1
#
_entry.id   AF-A0A0P9XZ13-F1
#
_cell.length_a   1.000
_cell.length_b   1.000
_cell.length_c   1.000
_cell.angle_alpha   90.00
_cell.angle_beta   90.00
_cell.angle_gamma   90.00
#
_symmetry.space_group_name_H-M   'P 1'
#
loop_
_entity.id
_entity.type
_entity.pdbx_description
1 polymer ?
#
loop_
_entity_poly.entity_id
_entity_poly.type
_entity_poly.pdbx_seq_one_letter_code
_entity_poly.pdbx_strand_id
1 'polypeptide(L)'
;MVRLPSHLEIGLFRIAQEGINNVLKHSGAGSVQLALDISDSNVSLLLEDNGRGFVTDQRSDGNGVQKLGLVAMQERASLMGGRLTCVSRPDCGTRLRATVPFTADKAIQ
;
A
#
# COMPACT_ATOMS: atom_id res chain seq x y z
N MET A 1 16.54 -6.48 -16.02
CA MET A 1 15.75 -5.99 -14.85
C MET A 1 14.61 -5.17 -15.42
N VAL A 2 13.37 -5.50 -15.07
CA VAL A 2 12.19 -4.77 -15.58
C VAL A 2 12.18 -3.35 -14.99
N ARG A 3 12.00 -2.33 -15.84
CA ARG A 3 11.83 -0.94 -15.43
C ARG A 3 10.35 -0.60 -15.40
N LEU A 4 9.91 0.01 -14.31
CA LEU A 4 8.55 0.51 -14.23
C LEU A 4 8.49 1.93 -14.83
N PRO A 5 7.37 2.30 -15.47
CA PRO A 5 7.11 3.69 -15.84
C PRO A 5 7.23 4.60 -14.61
N SER A 6 7.84 5.78 -14.78
CA SER A 6 8.17 6.67 -13.66
C SER A 6 6.96 7.07 -12.81
N HIS A 7 5.77 7.19 -13.41
CA HIS A 7 4.55 7.50 -12.66
C HIS A 7 4.14 6.35 -11.71
N LEU A 8 4.37 5.08 -12.10
CA LEU A 8 4.14 3.92 -11.23
C LEU A 8 5.19 3.84 -10.12
N GLU A 9 6.47 4.07 -10.45
CA GLU A 9 7.55 4.09 -9.44
C GLU A 9 7.28 5.12 -8.34
N ILE A 10 7.02 6.37 -8.74
CA ILE A 10 6.76 7.46 -7.80
C ILE A 10 5.46 7.19 -7.02
N GLY A 11 4.41 6.72 -7.69
CA GLY A 11 3.14 6.44 -7.05
C GLY A 11 3.23 5.34 -5.98
N LEU A 12 3.86 4.21 -6.32
CA LEU A 12 4.10 3.10 -5.40
C LEU A 12 5.05 3.50 -4.26
N PHE A 13 6.10 4.27 -4.56
CA PHE A 13 7.01 4.80 -3.53
C PHE A 13 6.27 5.66 -2.50
N ARG A 14 5.36 6.55 -2.93
CA ARG A 14 4.57 7.38 -2.02
C ARG A 14 3.59 6.56 -1.19
N ILE A 15 3.00 5.51 -1.75
CA ILE A 15 2.16 4.57 -0.99
C ILE A 15 3.01 3.84 0.06
N ALA A 16 4.19 3.33 -0.31
CA ALA A 16 5.10 2.68 0.64
C ALA A 16 5.53 3.64 1.77
N GLN A 17 5.89 4.88 1.42
CA GLN A 17 6.30 5.90 2.37
C GLN A 17 5.20 6.18 3.39
N GLU A 18 3.97 6.40 2.94
CA GLU A 18 2.85 6.67 3.84
C GLU A 18 2.45 5.44 4.67
N GLY A 19 2.50 4.24 4.09
CA GLY A 19 2.30 2.99 4.82
C GLY A 19 3.31 2.80 5.95
N ILE A 20 4.60 3.01 5.68
CA ILE A 20 5.66 2.95 6.70
C ILE A 20 5.45 4.03 7.77
N ASN A 21 5.07 5.24 7.37
CA ASN A 21 4.77 6.34 8.29
C ASN A 21 3.64 5.98 9.25
N ASN A 22 2.59 5.32 8.73
CA ASN A 22 1.48 4.82 9.53
C ASN A 22 1.94 3.75 10.54
N VAL A 23 2.80 2.82 10.12
CA VAL A 23 3.38 1.83 11.04
C VAL A 23 4.15 2.52 12.15
N LEU A 24 5.07 3.43 11.82
CA LEU A 24 5.93 4.12 12.79
C LEU A 24 5.13 4.96 13.80
N LYS A 25 4.06 5.64 13.34
CA LYS A 25 3.26 6.53 14.19
C LYS A 25 2.17 5.82 14.98
N HIS A 26 1.65 4.70 14.48
CA HIS A 26 0.38 4.17 14.95
C HIS A 26 0.38 2.69 15.30
N SER A 27 1.29 1.87 14.79
CA SER A 27 1.16 0.41 14.94
C SER A 27 1.68 -0.12 16.29
N GLY A 28 2.76 0.45 16.82
CA GLY A 28 3.53 -0.19 17.89
C GLY A 28 4.12 -1.55 17.49
N ALA A 29 4.24 -1.82 16.18
CA ALA A 29 4.73 -3.08 15.65
C ALA A 29 6.22 -3.30 15.96
N GLY A 30 6.59 -4.55 16.23
CA GLY A 30 8.00 -4.96 16.34
C GLY A 30 8.64 -5.27 14.99
N SER A 31 7.83 -5.46 13.94
CA SER A 31 8.29 -5.76 12.59
C SER A 31 7.32 -5.26 11.53
N VAL A 32 7.88 -4.92 10.37
CA VAL A 32 7.13 -4.61 9.16
C VAL A 32 7.80 -5.27 7.97
N GLN A 33 7.00 -5.86 7.10
CA GLN A 33 7.42 -6.43 5.83
C GLN A 33 6.96 -5.51 4.69
N LEU A 34 7.86 -5.25 3.75
CA LEU A 34 7.57 -4.57 2.50
C LEU A 34 8.00 -5.48 1.34
N ALA A 35 7.11 -5.74 0.40
CA ALA A 35 7.39 -6.54 -0.78
C ALA A 35 6.83 -5.87 -2.04
N LEU A 36 7.56 -6.00 -3.15
CA LEU A 36 7.15 -5.53 -4.46
C LEU A 36 7.22 -6.70 -5.44
N ASP A 37 6.07 -7.17 -5.88
CA ASP A 37 5.94 -8.23 -6.87
C ASP A 37 5.64 -7.61 -8.24
N ILE A 38 6.48 -7.90 -9.23
CA ILE A 38 6.32 -7.44 -10.61
C ILE A 38 5.99 -8.66 -11.47
N SER A 39 4.85 -8.61 -12.16
CA SER A 39 4.43 -9.61 -13.13
C SER A 39 4.31 -8.99 -14.52
N ASP A 40 4.01 -9.82 -15.52
CA ASP A 40 3.81 -9.37 -16.90
C ASP A 40 2.58 -8.44 -17.07
N SER A 41 1.62 -8.44 -16.12
CA SER A 41 0.34 -7.73 -16.25
C SER A 41 0.05 -6.74 -15.11
N ASN A 42 0.80 -6.78 -14.02
CA ASN A 42 0.61 -5.90 -12.87
C ASN A 42 1.85 -5.80 -11.98
N VAL A 43 1.88 -4.75 -11.17
CA VAL A 43 2.78 -4.59 -10.02
C VAL A 43 1.95 -4.60 -8.74
N SER A 44 2.38 -5.36 -7.75
CA SER A 44 1.77 -5.43 -6.43
C SER A 44 2.75 -5.01 -5.35
N LEU A 45 2.44 -3.94 -4.62
CA LEU A 45 3.14 -3.53 -3.41
C LEU A 45 2.37 -4.06 -2.19
N LEU A 46 3.05 -4.83 -1.34
CA LEU A 46 2.54 -5.35 -0.07
C LEU A 46 3.30 -4.69 1.08
N LEU A 47 2.55 -4.18 2.06
CA LEU A 47 3.08 -3.78 3.37
C LEU A 47 2.29 -4.50 4.46
N GLU A 48 2.99 -5.13 5.40
CA GLU A 48 2.38 -5.87 6.49
C GLU A 48 3.13 -5.62 7.80
N ASP A 49 2.43 -5.23 8.85
CA ASP A 49 2.99 -5.08 10.19
C ASP A 49 2.29 -6.00 11.20
N ASN A 50 2.97 -6.30 12.29
CA ASN A 50 2.45 -7.11 13.40
C ASN A 50 2.04 -6.24 14.62
N GLY A 51 1.63 -5.00 14.39
CA GLY A 51 1.24 -4.08 15.45
C GLY A 51 -0.19 -4.28 15.95
N ARG A 52 -0.71 -3.26 16.63
CA ARG A 52 -2.04 -3.30 17.28
C ARG A 52 -3.23 -3.32 16.32
N GLY A 53 -3.02 -3.09 15.03
CA GLY A 53 -4.09 -2.95 14.05
C GLY A 53 -5.15 -1.89 14.40
N PHE A 54 -6.24 -1.87 13.64
CA PHE A 54 -7.38 -0.98 13.85
C PHE A 54 -8.65 -1.54 13.19
N VAL A 55 -9.80 -0.98 13.55
CA VAL A 55 -11.07 -1.32 12.92
C VAL A 55 -11.22 -0.54 11.62
N THR A 56 -11.37 -1.24 10.49
CA THR A 56 -11.49 -0.63 9.16
C THR A 56 -12.90 -0.16 8.81
N ASP A 57 -13.84 -0.14 9.76
CA ASP A 57 -15.24 0.18 9.49
C ASP A 57 -15.39 1.67 9.12
N GLN A 58 -16.13 1.94 8.03
CA GLN A 58 -16.26 3.29 7.47
C GLN A 58 -16.92 4.26 8.46
N ARG A 59 -17.71 3.73 9.41
CA ARG A 59 -18.48 4.47 10.42
C ARG A 59 -17.73 4.83 11.71
N SER A 60 -16.46 4.45 11.84
CA SER A 60 -15.72 4.74 13.08
C SER A 60 -15.23 6.20 13.09
N ASP A 61 -15.94 7.09 13.80
CA ASP A 61 -15.69 8.53 13.93
C ASP A 61 -14.45 8.90 14.78
N GLY A 62 -13.53 7.97 14.98
CA GLY A 62 -12.53 8.06 16.05
C GLY A 62 -11.19 8.72 15.73
N ASN A 63 -10.76 8.85 14.47
CA ASN A 63 -9.44 9.45 14.14
C ASN A 63 -9.37 9.89 12.66
N GLY A 64 -9.76 11.13 12.36
CA GLY A 64 -9.78 11.68 11.00
C GLY A 64 -8.44 11.59 10.26
N VAL A 65 -7.31 11.72 10.96
CA VAL A 65 -5.96 11.75 10.34
C VAL A 65 -5.56 10.40 9.74
N GLN A 66 -5.87 9.27 10.40
CA GLN A 66 -5.58 7.93 9.84
C GLN A 66 -6.41 7.64 8.59
N LYS A 67 -7.64 8.17 8.52
CA LYS A 67 -8.49 8.07 7.34
C LYS A 67 -7.92 8.88 6.17
N LEU A 68 -7.38 10.08 6.41
CA LEU A 68 -6.77 10.89 5.33
C LEU A 68 -5.59 10.19 4.65
N GLY A 69 -4.67 9.60 5.42
CA GLY A 69 -3.51 8.89 4.87
C GLY A 69 -3.94 7.69 4.00
N LEU A 70 -4.90 6.90 4.49
CA LEU A 70 -5.43 5.76 3.73
C LEU A 70 -6.18 6.18 2.46
N VAL A 71 -7.01 7.22 2.53
CA VAL A 71 -7.73 7.78 1.37
C VAL A 71 -6.74 8.29 0.32
N ALA A 72 -5.72 9.05 0.71
CA ALA A 72 -4.70 9.55 -0.21
C ALA A 72 -3.90 8.41 -0.88
N MET A 73 -3.66 7.29 -0.18
CA MET A 73 -3.05 6.10 -0.76
C MET A 73 -4.00 5.39 -1.74
N GLN A 74 -5.30 5.29 -1.43
CA GLN A 74 -6.31 4.73 -2.32
C GLN A 74 -6.47 5.55 -3.60
N GLU A 75 -6.63 6.86 -3.49
CA GLU A 75 -6.71 7.78 -4.62
C GLU A 75 -5.48 7.65 -5.53
N ARG A 76 -4.29 7.56 -4.95
CA ARG A 76 -3.04 7.40 -5.71
C ARG A 76 -2.98 6.06 -6.45
N ALA A 77 -3.44 4.98 -5.83
CA ALA A 77 -3.56 3.71 -6.52
C ALA A 77 -4.56 3.80 -7.70
N SER A 78 -5.69 4.47 -7.49
CA SER A 78 -6.70 4.70 -8.54
C SER A 78 -6.17 5.55 -9.70
N LEU A 79 -5.37 6.58 -9.43
CA LEU A 79 -4.72 7.41 -10.46
C LEU A 79 -3.75 6.61 -11.35
N MET A 80 -3.22 5.50 -10.83
CA MET A 80 -2.40 4.55 -11.59
C MET A 80 -3.24 3.46 -12.29
N GLY A 81 -4.57 3.59 -12.31
CA GLY A 81 -5.49 2.58 -12.84
C GLY A 81 -5.61 1.32 -11.96
N GLY A 82 -5.07 1.37 -10.74
CA GLY A 82 -5.04 0.26 -9.80
C GLY A 82 -6.02 0.41 -8.65
N ARG A 83 -5.77 -0.36 -7.60
CA ARG A 83 -6.53 -0.29 -6.34
C ARG A 83 -5.62 -0.53 -5.15
N LEU A 84 -6.01 -0.01 -3.99
CA LEU A 84 -5.40 -0.35 -2.71
C LEU A 84 -6.45 -0.99 -1.79
N THR A 85 -6.05 -2.11 -1.19
CA THR A 85 -6.83 -2.80 -0.15
C THR A 85 -6.12 -2.67 1.18
N CYS A 86 -6.91 -2.53 2.25
CA CYS A 86 -6.43 -2.49 3.62
C CYS A 86 -7.23 -3.50 4.43
N VAL A 87 -6.53 -4.40 5.09
CA VAL A 87 -7.10 -5.33 6.07
C VAL A 87 -6.39 -5.08 7.38
N SER A 88 -7.14 -4.69 8.39
CA SER A 88 -6.62 -4.48 9.74
C SER A 88 -7.62 -5.03 10.74
N ARG A 89 -7.12 -5.58 11.84
CA ARG A 89 -7.93 -6.00 12.98
C ARG A 89 -7.17 -5.70 14.26
N PRO A 90 -7.86 -5.30 15.34
CA PRO A 90 -7.23 -5.14 16.65
C PRO A 90 -6.37 -6.36 17.01
N ASP A 91 -5.15 -6.10 17.46
CA ASP A 91 -4.12 -7.05 17.90
C ASP A 91 -3.62 -8.04 16.83
N CYS A 92 -3.99 -7.84 15.56
CA CYS A 92 -3.57 -8.69 14.43
C CYS A 92 -2.72 -7.95 13.39
N GLY A 93 -2.34 -6.69 13.65
CA GLY A 93 -1.58 -5.87 12.71
C GLY A 93 -2.40 -5.30 11.55
N THR A 94 -1.70 -4.79 10.55
CA THR A 94 -2.29 -4.22 9.33
C THR A 94 -1.60 -4.77 8.09
N ARG A 95 -2.41 -5.07 7.06
CA ARG A 95 -1.96 -5.45 5.73
C ARG A 95 -2.51 -4.47 4.69
N LEU A 96 -1.60 -3.80 3.99
CA LEU A 96 -1.89 -2.95 2.83
C LEU A 96 -1.42 -3.66 1.55
N ARG A 97 -2.26 -3.69 0.52
CA ARG A 97 -1.88 -4.17 -0.80
C ARG A 97 -2.35 -3.21 -1.88
N ALA A 98 -1.41 -2.58 -2.58
CA ALA A 98 -1.66 -1.83 -3.79
C ALA A 98 -1.37 -2.72 -5.01
N THR A 99 -2.30 -2.80 -5.96
CA THR A 99 -2.12 -3.51 -7.22
C THR A 99 -2.43 -2.56 -8.36
N VAL A 100 -1.46 -2.33 -9.23
CA VAL A 100 -1.57 -1.44 -10.40
C VAL A 100 -1.33 -2.23 -11.68
N PRO A 101 -2.09 -1.99 -12.76
CA PRO A 101 -1.81 -2.56 -14.06
C PRO A 101 -0.41 -2.16 -14.53
N PHE A 102 0.30 -3.11 -15.13
CA PHE A 102 1.61 -2.88 -15.69
C PHE A 102 1.88 -3.93 -16.75
N THR A 103 2.15 -3.48 -17.97
CA THR A 103 2.62 -4.39 -19.01
C THR A 103 4.13 -4.29 -19.05
N ALA A 104 4.81 -5.38 -18.72
CA ALA A 104 6.25 -5.45 -18.89
C ALA A 104 6.58 -5.36 -20.38
N ASP A 105 7.30 -4.32 -20.77
CA ASP A 105 7.79 -4.21 -22.15
C ASP A 105 8.88 -5.28 -22.32
N LYS A 106 8.47 -6.46 -22.80
CA LYS A 106 9.41 -7.50 -23.21
C LYS A 106 9.97 -7.04 -24.55
N ALA A 107 11.01 -6.23 -24.51
CA ALA A 107 11.87 -6.06 -25.68
C ALA A 107 12.26 -7.47 -26.13
N ILE A 108 11.84 -7.84 -27.34
CA ILE A 108 12.28 -9.05 -28.03
C ILE A 108 13.81 -8.92 -28.10
N GLN A 109 14.52 -9.76 -27.36
CA GLN A 109 15.94 -9.99 -27.58
C GLN A 109 16.13 -10.79 -28.87
#